data_AF-A0A2P4YA95-F1
#
_entry.id   AF-A0A2P4YA95-F1
#
_cell.length_a   1.000
_cell.length_b   1.000
_cell.length_c   1.000
_cell.angle_alpha   90.00
_cell.angle_beta   90.00
_cell.angle_gamma   90.00
#
_symmetry.space_group_name_H-M   'P 1'
#
loop_
_entity.id
_entity.type
_entity.pdbx_description
1 polymer ?
#
loop_
_entity_poly.entity_id
_entity_poly.type
_entity_poly.pdbx_seq_one_letter_code
_entity_poly.pdbx_strand_id
1 'polypeptide(L)'
;MAQEDFSVELLQLYYDRLFPYEQMAKWLSYDGGEEFFFRRELSYTLENDTYIRYKAFHNAEELKTSMSKTLPFKIDIGAVFSVSPADKGKVSAADFTPEQRELVFDIDLTDYDDIRTCCEGAAICNRCWQFMVAAVEVLNAALREASTFSI
;
A
#
# COMPACT_ATOMS: atom_id res chain seq x y z
N MET A 1 28.13 -5.11 1.45
CA MET A 1 27.58 -4.50 2.67
C MET A 1 27.07 -5.64 3.52
N ALA A 2 27.38 -5.69 4.80
CA ALA A 2 26.74 -6.67 5.68
C ALA A 2 25.23 -6.47 5.56
N GLN A 3 24.48 -7.54 5.35
CA GLN A 3 23.02 -7.48 5.39
C GLN A 3 22.68 -7.15 6.85
N GLU A 4 22.31 -5.90 7.11
CA GLU A 4 21.84 -5.54 8.44
C GLU A 4 20.53 -6.30 8.65
N ASP A 5 20.51 -7.14 9.68
CA ASP A 5 19.32 -7.86 10.09
C ASP A 5 18.21 -6.86 10.43
N PHE A 6 16.97 -7.26 10.16
CA PHE A 6 15.81 -6.45 10.46
C PHE A 6 15.75 -6.07 11.96
N SER A 7 15.45 -4.80 12.26
CA SER A 7 15.33 -4.32 13.64
C SER A 7 13.89 -3.92 13.97
N VAL A 8 13.28 -4.68 14.89
CA VAL A 8 11.95 -4.39 15.45
C VAL A 8 11.94 -3.03 16.17
N GLU A 9 13.04 -2.66 16.83
CA GLU A 9 13.18 -1.37 17.51
C GLU A 9 13.13 -0.20 16.52
N LEU A 10 13.75 -0.34 15.34
CA LEU A 10 13.66 0.66 14.28
C LEU A 10 12.25 0.74 13.68
N LEU A 11 11.56 -0.39 13.51
CA LEU A 11 10.17 -0.41 13.05
C LEU A 11 9.25 0.32 14.04
N GLN A 12 9.39 0.05 15.35
CA GLN A 12 8.65 0.76 16.40
C GLN A 12 8.94 2.26 16.34
N LEU A 13 10.21 2.67 16.28
CA LEU A 13 10.59 4.08 16.19
C LEU A 13 9.99 4.75 14.95
N TYR A 14 10.01 4.06 13.81
CA TYR A 14 9.42 4.54 12.57
C TYR A 14 7.92 4.79 12.73
N TYR A 15 7.17 3.82 13.27
CA TYR A 15 5.74 3.97 13.52
C TYR A 15 5.42 4.99 14.61
N ASP A 16 6.30 5.22 15.59
CA ASP A 16 6.04 6.21 16.64
C ASP A 16 6.27 7.65 16.16
N ARG A 17 7.27 7.85 15.29
CA ARG A 17 7.88 9.17 15.02
C ARG A 17 7.86 9.64 13.58
N LEU A 18 7.83 8.72 12.61
CA LEU A 18 8.11 9.04 11.20
C LEU A 18 6.94 8.72 10.27
N PHE A 19 6.15 7.68 10.55
CA PHE A 19 5.03 7.30 9.69
C PHE A 19 3.99 8.44 9.63
N PRO A 20 3.58 8.90 8.44
CA PRO A 20 2.79 10.11 8.27
C PRO A 20 1.28 9.84 8.39
N TYR A 21 0.80 9.47 9.59
CA TYR A 21 -0.59 9.02 9.81
C TYR A 21 -1.65 10.02 9.34
N GLU A 22 -1.45 11.31 9.62
CA GLU A 22 -2.38 12.37 9.22
C GLU A 22 -2.49 12.49 7.70
N GLN A 23 -1.35 12.43 7.00
CA GLN A 23 -1.32 12.50 5.53
C GLN A 23 -1.91 11.24 4.90
N MET A 24 -1.65 10.07 5.49
CA MET A 24 -2.22 8.80 5.03
C MET A 24 -3.74 8.77 5.19
N ALA A 25 -4.25 9.13 6.37
CA ALA A 25 -5.69 9.22 6.61
C ALA A 25 -6.33 10.24 5.65
N LYS A 26 -5.75 11.44 5.53
CA LYS A 26 -6.24 12.46 4.59
C LYS A 26 -6.27 11.97 3.14
N TRP A 27 -5.22 11.30 2.69
CA TRP A 27 -5.18 10.75 1.33
C TRP A 27 -6.26 9.68 1.13
N LEU A 28 -6.39 8.73 2.04
CA LEU A 28 -7.28 7.58 1.89
C LEU A 28 -8.76 7.89 2.18
N SER A 29 -9.04 9.00 2.86
CA SER A 29 -10.38 9.55 3.06
C SER A 29 -10.96 10.24 1.82
N TYR A 30 -10.11 10.77 0.92
CA TYR A 30 -10.54 11.68 -0.15
C TYR A 30 -11.50 12.77 0.39
N ASP A 31 -12.44 13.24 -0.44
CA ASP A 31 -13.52 14.15 -0.04
C ASP A 31 -14.63 13.44 0.77
N GLY A 32 -14.59 12.11 0.85
CA GLY A 32 -15.57 11.30 1.59
C GLY A 32 -15.32 11.25 3.10
N GLY A 33 -14.20 11.78 3.58
CA GLY A 33 -13.90 11.96 4.99
C GLY A 33 -13.79 10.66 5.78
N GLU A 34 -14.24 10.71 7.04
CA GLU A 34 -14.17 9.59 7.99
C GLU A 34 -14.97 8.36 7.50
N GLU A 35 -16.20 8.55 7.03
CA GLU A 35 -17.07 7.44 6.61
C GLU A 35 -16.45 6.65 5.45
N PHE A 36 -15.83 7.37 4.50
CA PHE A 36 -15.13 6.74 3.38
C PHE A 36 -13.89 5.97 3.84
N PHE A 37 -13.11 6.55 4.75
CA PHE A 37 -11.92 5.90 5.29
C PHE A 37 -12.27 4.66 6.14
N PHE A 38 -13.37 4.71 6.90
CA PHE A 38 -13.82 3.58 7.68
C PHE A 38 -14.32 2.40 6.82
N ARG A 39 -14.57 2.63 5.53
CA ARG A 39 -14.88 1.57 4.56
C ARG A 39 -13.64 1.10 3.76
N ARG A 40 -12.48 1.74 3.93
CA ARG A 40 -11.22 1.33 3.30
C ARG A 40 -10.61 0.12 4.03
N GLU A 41 -10.30 -0.93 3.29
CA GLU A 41 -9.50 -2.06 3.80
C GLU A 41 -8.01 -1.67 3.90
N LEU A 42 -7.41 -1.97 5.04
CA LEU A 42 -5.98 -2.18 5.17
C LEU A 42 -5.74 -3.63 5.62
N SER A 43 -4.60 -4.18 5.23
CA SER A 43 -4.09 -5.47 5.72
C SER A 43 -2.69 -5.32 6.29
N TYR A 44 -2.36 -6.18 7.24
CA TYR A 44 -1.07 -6.26 7.89
C TYR A 44 -0.45 -7.63 7.64
N THR A 45 0.84 -7.66 7.31
CA THR A 45 1.66 -8.88 7.40
C THR A 45 2.57 -8.74 8.62
N LEU A 46 2.54 -9.70 9.53
CA LEU A 46 3.38 -9.73 10.75
C LEU A 46 4.71 -10.46 10.49
N GLU A 47 5.62 -10.45 11.47
CA GLU A 47 6.94 -11.08 11.41
C GLU A 47 6.91 -12.55 10.96
N ASN A 48 5.91 -13.30 11.42
CA ASN A 48 5.74 -14.72 11.11
C ASN A 48 4.92 -14.97 9.83
N ASP A 49 4.90 -14.00 8.91
CA ASP A 49 4.09 -13.97 7.69
C ASP A 49 2.57 -14.13 7.93
N THR A 50 2.10 -13.91 9.16
CA THR A 50 0.67 -13.90 9.45
C THR A 50 0.02 -12.72 8.75
N TYR A 51 -0.91 -13.01 7.86
CA TYR A 51 -1.64 -12.02 7.09
C TYR A 51 -3.01 -11.72 7.72
N ILE A 52 -3.20 -10.48 8.18
CA ILE A 52 -4.42 -9.99 8.81
C ILE A 52 -5.11 -9.04 7.84
N ARG A 53 -6.31 -9.42 7.39
CA ARG A 53 -7.13 -8.64 6.45
C ARG A 53 -8.26 -7.87 7.14
N TYR A 54 -8.94 -7.05 6.34
CA TYR A 54 -10.18 -6.36 6.73
C TYR A 54 -10.03 -5.47 7.97
N LYS A 55 -8.86 -4.84 8.12
CA LYS A 55 -8.72 -3.75 9.07
C LYS A 55 -9.32 -2.48 8.46
N ALA A 56 -9.96 -1.69 9.31
CA ALA A 56 -10.52 -0.40 8.95
C ALA A 56 -10.40 0.53 10.16
N PHE A 57 -10.35 1.84 9.90
CA PHE A 57 -10.08 2.86 10.91
C PHE A 57 -10.93 4.09 10.63
N HIS A 58 -11.40 4.76 11.68
CA HIS A 58 -12.12 6.02 11.55
C HIS A 58 -11.17 7.19 11.25
N ASN A 59 -9.96 7.16 11.80
CA ASN A 59 -9.05 8.30 11.75
C ASN A 59 -7.57 7.89 11.90
N ALA A 60 -6.68 8.88 11.79
CA ALA A 60 -5.23 8.73 11.93
C ALA A 60 -4.81 8.19 13.31
N GLU A 61 -5.51 8.56 14.39
CA GLU A 61 -5.21 8.13 15.75
C GLU A 61 -5.48 6.64 15.96
N GLU A 62 -6.60 6.13 15.44
CA GLU A 62 -6.91 4.70 15.46
C GLU A 62 -5.92 3.89 14.63
N LEU A 63 -5.56 4.38 13.43
CA LEU A 63 -4.54 3.76 12.59
C LEU A 63 -3.20 3.68 13.32
N LYS A 64 -2.76 4.79 13.95
CA LYS A 64 -1.53 4.86 14.74
C LYS A 64 -1.56 3.88 15.90
N THR A 65 -2.65 3.87 16.67
CA THR A 65 -2.81 2.97 17.82
C THR A 65 -2.71 1.51 17.38
N SER A 66 -3.38 1.15 16.28
CA SER A 66 -3.34 -0.19 15.70
C SER A 66 -1.93 -0.59 15.23
N MET A 67 -1.26 0.28 14.47
CA MET A 67 0.08 0.01 13.93
C MET A 67 1.14 -0.06 15.03
N SER A 68 1.10 0.86 16.01
CA SER A 68 2.05 0.88 17.13
C SER A 68 1.91 -0.36 18.03
N LYS A 69 0.69 -0.90 18.15
CA LYS A 69 0.44 -2.14 18.91
C LYS A 69 0.82 -3.40 18.14
N THR A 70 0.59 -3.41 16.82
CA THR A 70 0.67 -4.63 16.01
C THR A 70 2.03 -4.79 15.32
N LEU A 71 2.76 -3.68 15.12
CA LEU A 71 4.04 -3.62 14.42
C LEU A 71 4.06 -4.42 13.12
N PRO A 72 3.18 -4.09 12.15
CA PRO A 72 3.16 -4.79 10.87
C PRO A 72 4.49 -4.64 10.13
N PHE A 73 4.97 -5.71 9.51
CA PHE A 73 6.17 -5.69 8.66
C PHE A 73 5.82 -5.24 7.24
N LYS A 74 4.59 -5.51 6.80
CA LYS A 74 4.03 -5.03 5.53
C LYS A 74 2.62 -4.52 5.75
N ILE A 75 2.25 -3.52 4.97
CA ILE A 75 0.91 -2.92 4.97
C ILE A 75 0.45 -2.89 3.52
N ASP A 76 -0.72 -3.46 3.24
CA ASP A 76 -1.36 -3.33 1.94
C ASP A 76 -2.64 -2.51 2.06
N ILE A 77 -2.91 -1.71 1.02
CA ILE A 77 -4.09 -0.85 0.92
C ILE A 77 -5.07 -1.52 -0.04
N GLY A 78 -6.24 -1.88 0.47
CA GLY A 78 -7.30 -2.56 -0.26
C GLY A 78 -8.34 -1.61 -0.84
N ALA A 79 -9.49 -2.17 -1.21
CA ALA A 79 -10.62 -1.42 -1.73
C ALA A 79 -11.38 -0.65 -0.63
N VAL A 80 -12.21 0.31 -1.05
CA VAL A 80 -13.37 0.78 -0.28
C VAL A 80 -14.52 -0.17 -0.52
N PHE A 81 -15.14 -0.65 0.55
CA PHE A 81 -16.25 -1.59 0.54
C PHE A 81 -17.60 -0.90 0.76
N SER A 82 -18.69 -1.60 0.44
CA SER A 82 -20.07 -1.18 0.70
C SER A 82 -20.34 -0.91 2.18
N VAL A 83 -19.78 -1.73 3.07
CA VAL A 83 -19.79 -1.55 4.53
C VAL A 83 -18.36 -1.66 5.07
N SER A 84 -18.14 -1.22 6.32
CA SER A 84 -16.80 -1.29 6.91
C SER A 84 -16.25 -2.72 6.89
N PRO A 85 -14.98 -2.92 6.47
CA PRO A 85 -14.29 -4.20 6.63
C PRO A 85 -14.31 -4.75 8.06
N ALA A 86 -14.33 -3.87 9.08
CA ALA A 86 -14.45 -4.27 10.48
C ALA A 86 -15.82 -4.94 10.80
N ASP A 87 -16.85 -4.66 10.02
CA ASP A 87 -18.20 -5.19 10.16
C ASP A 87 -18.52 -6.35 9.21
N LYS A 88 -17.54 -6.83 8.43
CA LYS A 88 -17.71 -7.94 7.48
C LYS A 88 -18.45 -9.15 8.08
N GLY A 89 -18.16 -9.49 9.34
CA GLY A 89 -18.79 -10.64 10.02
C GLY A 89 -20.23 -10.41 10.49
N LYS A 90 -20.74 -9.17 10.40
CA LYS A 90 -22.09 -8.77 10.85
C LYS A 90 -23.10 -8.70 9.70
N VAL A 91 -22.64 -8.78 8.45
CA VAL A 91 -23.46 -8.65 7.25
C VAL A 91 -23.41 -9.92 6.41
N SER A 92 -24.34 -10.06 5.46
CA SER A 92 -24.27 -11.15 4.49
C SER A 92 -23.13 -10.94 3.50
N ALA A 93 -22.65 -12.01 2.87
CA ALA A 93 -21.62 -11.90 1.84
C ALA A 93 -22.09 -11.10 0.61
N ALA A 94 -23.40 -11.04 0.35
CA ALA A 94 -23.96 -10.24 -0.74
C ALA A 94 -23.92 -8.73 -0.44
N ASP A 95 -23.91 -8.35 0.83
CA ASP A 95 -23.91 -6.96 1.28
C ASP A 95 -22.50 -6.42 1.55
N PHE A 96 -21.46 -7.27 1.42
CA PHE A 96 -20.05 -6.90 1.59
C PHE A 96 -19.30 -7.00 0.26
N THR A 97 -19.31 -5.91 -0.50
CA THR A 97 -18.74 -5.85 -1.86
C THR A 97 -17.71 -4.73 -1.96
N PRO A 98 -16.60 -4.94 -2.70
CA PRO A 98 -15.66 -3.86 -3.02
C PRO A 98 -16.32 -2.93 -4.05
N GLU A 99 -16.34 -1.63 -3.76
CA GLU A 99 -16.98 -0.61 -4.62
C GLU A 99 -15.95 0.20 -5.40
N GLN A 100 -14.86 0.58 -4.75
CA GLN A 100 -13.86 1.47 -5.34
C GLN A 100 -12.45 1.08 -4.94
N ARG A 101 -11.49 1.32 -5.84
CA ARG A 101 -10.05 1.26 -5.56
C ARG A 101 -9.34 2.12 -6.58
N GLU A 102 -8.19 2.64 -6.17
CA GLU A 102 -7.24 3.29 -7.06
C GLU A 102 -6.84 2.34 -8.18
N LEU A 103 -6.71 2.88 -9.40
CA LEU A 103 -5.99 2.22 -10.47
C LEU A 103 -4.51 2.22 -10.10
N VAL A 104 -3.90 1.03 -10.01
CA VAL A 104 -2.50 0.86 -9.66
C VAL A 104 -1.79 0.04 -10.71
N PHE A 105 -0.51 0.37 -10.94
CA PHE A 105 0.39 -0.35 -11.82
C PHE A 105 1.56 -0.85 -10.98
N ASP A 106 1.94 -2.09 -11.17
CA ASP A 106 3.09 -2.73 -10.53
C ASP A 106 4.03 -3.17 -11.64
N ILE A 107 5.23 -2.61 -11.66
CA ILE A 107 6.26 -2.87 -12.68
C ILE A 107 7.49 -3.37 -11.93
N ASP A 108 7.88 -4.61 -12.20
CA ASP A 108 9.04 -5.23 -11.57
C ASP A 108 10.22 -5.30 -12.55
N LEU A 109 11.44 -5.20 -12.03
CA LEU A 109 12.66 -5.38 -12.80
C LEU A 109 12.92 -6.84 -13.18
N THR A 110 12.35 -7.81 -12.47
CA THR A 110 12.46 -9.24 -12.83
C THR A 110 11.81 -9.54 -14.17
N ASP A 111 10.79 -8.77 -14.58
CA ASP A 111 10.14 -8.92 -15.88
C ASP A 111 11.05 -8.54 -17.06
N TYR A 112 12.21 -7.93 -16.78
CA TYR A 112 13.21 -7.52 -17.77
C TYR A 112 14.46 -8.41 -17.75
N ASP A 113 14.44 -9.54 -17.02
CA ASP A 113 15.59 -10.45 -16.85
C ASP A 113 16.12 -11.02 -18.18
N ASP A 114 15.24 -11.22 -19.17
CA ASP A 114 15.60 -11.74 -20.48
C ASP A 114 16.37 -10.73 -21.36
N ILE A 115 16.25 -9.44 -21.08
CA ILE A 115 16.90 -8.38 -21.87
C ILE A 115 17.93 -7.54 -21.12
N ARG A 116 17.96 -7.58 -19.78
CA ARG A 116 18.98 -6.88 -18.99
C ARG A 116 20.22 -7.77 -18.81
N THR A 117 21.39 -7.24 -19.11
CA THR A 117 22.66 -7.99 -19.09
C THR A 117 23.57 -7.65 -17.91
N CYS A 118 23.11 -6.77 -17.01
CA CYS A 118 23.92 -6.24 -15.91
C CYS A 118 23.56 -6.78 -14.52
N CYS A 119 22.36 -7.34 -14.35
CA CYS A 119 21.80 -7.90 -13.11
C CYS A 119 20.79 -9.01 -13.48
N GLU A 120 20.38 -9.83 -12.51
CA GLU A 120 19.36 -10.89 -12.66
C GLU A 120 18.54 -11.03 -11.37
N GLY A 121 17.30 -11.49 -11.45
CA GLY A 121 16.42 -11.69 -10.29
C GLY A 121 16.22 -10.42 -9.45
N ALA A 122 16.40 -10.51 -8.13
CA ALA A 122 16.23 -9.34 -7.26
C ALA A 122 17.37 -8.30 -7.35
N ALA A 123 18.46 -8.59 -8.08
CA ALA A 123 19.59 -7.67 -8.17
C ALA A 123 19.27 -6.45 -9.04
N ILE A 124 19.73 -5.27 -8.62
CA ILE A 124 19.51 -4.00 -9.32
C ILE A 124 20.79 -3.16 -9.36
N CYS A 125 20.93 -2.34 -10.41
CA CYS A 125 21.96 -1.30 -10.50
C CYS A 125 21.48 -0.11 -11.34
N ASN A 126 22.27 0.97 -11.35
CA ASN A 126 21.93 2.20 -12.09
C ASN A 126 21.70 1.99 -13.60
N ARG A 127 22.22 0.90 -14.19
CA ARG A 127 22.01 0.58 -15.61
C ARG A 127 20.61 0.01 -15.86
N CYS A 128 20.22 -1.05 -15.17
CA CYS A 128 18.88 -1.62 -15.34
C CYS A 128 17.79 -0.74 -14.73
N TRP A 129 18.11 0.18 -13.80
CA TRP A 129 17.14 1.16 -13.30
C TRP A 129 16.58 2.07 -14.41
N GLN A 130 17.29 2.22 -15.53
CA GLN A 130 16.78 2.95 -16.69
C GLN A 130 15.49 2.35 -17.28
N PHE A 131 15.24 1.04 -17.07
CA PHE A 131 13.95 0.45 -17.44
C PHE A 131 12.79 1.03 -16.63
N MET A 132 12.99 1.24 -15.32
CA MET A 132 11.97 1.85 -14.44
C MET A 132 11.73 3.32 -14.78
N VAL A 133 12.80 4.07 -15.12
CA VAL A 133 12.68 5.46 -15.58
C VAL A 133 11.84 5.52 -16.86
N ALA A 134 12.17 4.70 -17.86
CA ALA A 134 11.41 4.65 -19.10
C ALA A 134 9.95 4.22 -18.88
N ALA A 135 9.71 3.24 -18.01
CA ALA A 135 8.36 2.77 -17.70
C ALA A 135 7.49 3.88 -17.06
N VAL A 136 8.04 4.62 -16.11
CA VAL A 136 7.35 5.77 -15.48
C VAL A 136 7.09 6.88 -16.51
N GLU A 137 8.06 7.22 -17.37
CA GLU A 137 7.88 8.25 -18.39
C GLU A 137 6.76 7.89 -19.38
N VAL A 138 6.75 6.65 -19.88
CA VAL A 138 5.74 6.16 -20.83
C VAL A 138 4.36 6.12 -20.17
N LEU A 139 4.24 5.56 -18.96
CA LEU A 139 2.96 5.50 -18.25
C LEU A 139 2.44 6.90 -17.91
N ASN A 140 3.31 7.80 -17.43
CA ASN A 140 2.93 9.17 -17.10
C ASN A 140 2.46 9.93 -18.34
N ALA A 141 3.14 9.78 -19.49
CA ALA A 141 2.70 10.38 -20.74
C ALA A 141 1.32 9.84 -21.15
N ALA A 142 1.15 8.51 -21.18
CA ALA A 142 -0.10 7.87 -21.57
C ALA A 142 -1.27 8.26 -20.67
N LEU A 143 -1.05 8.31 -19.34
CA LEU A 143 -2.10 8.67 -18.38
C LEU A 143 -2.47 10.16 -18.44
N ARG A 144 -1.53 11.05 -18.75
CA ARG A 144 -1.79 12.50 -18.91
C ARG A 144 -2.49 12.84 -20.22
N GLU A 145 -2.18 12.12 -21.29
CA GLU A 145 -2.87 12.26 -22.57
C GLU A 145 -4.31 11.72 -22.52
N ALA A 146 -4.55 10.71 -21.68
CA ALA A 146 -5.89 10.23 -21.40
C ALA A 146 -6.69 11.30 -20.65
N SER A 147 -7.71 11.85 -21.30
CA SER A 147 -8.60 12.90 -20.76
C SER A 147 -9.39 12.50 -19.49
N THR A 148 -9.24 11.26 -19.04
CA THR A 148 -9.92 10.68 -17.87
C THR A 148 -9.15 10.91 -16.56
N PHE A 149 -7.85 11.18 -16.60
CA PHE A 149 -7.04 11.35 -15.39
C PHE A 149 -6.58 12.79 -15.22
N SER A 150 -6.67 13.31 -13.99
CA SER A 150 -6.05 14.57 -13.59
C SER A 150 -4.87 14.24 -12.68
N ILE A 151 -3.66 14.29 -13.25
CA ILE A 151 -2.38 13.91 -12.62
C ILE A 151 -1.38 15.04 -12.83
#